data_AF-A0A359MVT1-F1
#
_entry.id   AF-A0A359MVT1-F1
#
_cell.length_a   1.000
_cell.length_b   1.000
_cell.length_c   1.000
_cell.angle_alpha   90.00
_cell.angle_beta   90.00
_cell.angle_gamma   90.00
#
_symmetry.space_group_name_H-M   'P 1'
#
loop_
_entity.id
_entity.type
_entity.pdbx_description
1 polymer ?
#
loop_
_entity_poly.entity_id
_entity_poly.type
_entity_poly.pdbx_seq_one_letter_code
_entity_poly.pdbx_strand_id
1 'polypeptide(L)'
;ETKKVLKTKLSPSEIYDLKGETFGAYHYFDRSFTIIKREDSIPVTLTEKDYALILFLPMKKGVTPIGLINKYMSAHAIKSIASGDTQTVITLVEGGIFAFYKPETPHRVIANGNDRTYMVQK
;
A
#
# COMPACT_ATOMS: atom_id res chain seq x y z
N GLU A 1 5.67 26.65 24.61
CA GLU A 1 6.09 26.86 23.21
C GLU A 1 4.99 26.37 22.27
N THR A 2 4.62 27.15 21.26
CA THR A 2 3.63 26.75 20.26
C THR A 2 4.35 25.90 19.21
N LYS A 3 4.05 24.59 19.14
CA LYS A 3 4.65 23.71 18.14
C LYS A 3 4.37 24.24 16.74
N LYS A 4 5.41 24.46 15.93
CA LYS A 4 5.26 24.84 14.53
C LYS A 4 4.58 23.71 13.76
N VAL A 5 3.51 24.05 13.03
CA VAL A 5 2.77 23.10 12.18
C VAL A 5 3.12 23.38 10.73
N LEU A 6 3.64 22.37 10.03
CA LEU A 6 3.88 22.40 8.60
C LEU A 6 2.72 21.71 7.88
N LYS A 7 2.17 22.37 6.86
CA LYS A 7 1.16 21.78 5.97
C LYS A 7 1.76 21.71 4.57
N THR A 8 1.69 20.52 3.97
CA THR A 8 2.14 20.28 2.60
C THR A 8 1.18 19.35 1.88
N LYS A 9 1.43 19.11 0.61
CA LYS A 9 0.72 18.13 -0.21
C LYS A 9 1.74 17.24 -0.91
N LEU A 10 1.38 15.98 -1.12
CA LEU A 10 2.22 15.02 -1.85
C LEU A 10 1.40 14.38 -2.96
N SER A 11 2.00 14.24 -4.13
CA SER A 11 1.36 13.67 -5.33
C SER A 11 2.20 12.51 -5.89
N PRO A 12 1.56 11.46 -6.46
CA PRO A 12 2.29 10.46 -7.26
C PRO A 12 3.06 11.09 -8.43
N SER A 13 2.58 12.19 -9.02
CA SER A 13 3.24 12.86 -10.15
C SER A 13 4.62 13.46 -9.81
N GLU A 14 4.91 13.71 -8.53
CA GLU A 14 6.19 14.25 -8.06
C GLU A 14 7.28 13.16 -7.94
N ILE A 15 6.92 11.88 -8.09
CA ILE A 15 7.85 10.75 -7.97
C ILE A 15 8.43 10.42 -9.35
N TYR A 16 9.74 10.60 -9.48
CA TYR A 16 10.47 10.28 -10.69
C TYR A 16 10.29 8.80 -11.10
N ASP A 17 9.98 8.58 -12.38
CA ASP A 17 9.76 7.27 -13.01
C ASP A 17 8.63 6.41 -12.38
N LEU A 18 7.78 6.98 -11.54
CA LEU A 18 6.58 6.29 -11.07
C LEU A 18 5.52 6.27 -12.19
N LYS A 19 5.24 5.08 -12.74
CA LYS A 19 4.28 4.91 -13.85
C LYS A 19 2.89 4.50 -13.35
N GLY A 20 1.86 4.98 -14.04
CA GLY A 20 0.44 4.66 -13.76
C GLY A 20 -0.43 5.90 -13.63
N GLU A 21 -1.74 5.67 -13.73
CA GLU A 21 -2.78 6.71 -13.65
C GLU A 21 -3.48 6.74 -12.29
N THR A 22 -3.64 5.57 -11.67
CA THR A 22 -4.29 5.39 -10.38
C THR A 22 -3.37 4.67 -9.43
N PHE A 23 -3.29 5.18 -8.20
CA PHE A 23 -2.40 4.70 -7.16
C PHE A 23 -3.18 4.42 -5.88
N GLY A 24 -2.70 3.44 -5.14
CA GLY A 24 -2.98 3.28 -3.73
C GLY A 24 -1.96 4.06 -2.93
N ALA A 25 -2.42 4.99 -2.09
CA ALA A 25 -1.58 5.67 -1.11
C ALA A 25 -1.74 4.98 0.25
N TYR A 26 -0.71 4.25 0.65
CA TYR A 26 -0.66 3.60 1.97
C TYR A 26 0.05 4.49 2.97
N HIS A 27 -0.67 4.95 3.99
CA HIS A 27 -0.14 5.73 5.10
C HIS A 27 0.39 4.78 6.17
N TYR A 28 1.72 4.69 6.30
CA TYR A 28 2.36 3.65 7.10
C TYR A 28 1.96 3.68 8.58
N PHE A 29 1.96 4.87 9.19
CA PHE A 29 1.68 5.02 10.63
C PHE A 29 0.20 4.83 10.96
N ASP A 30 -0.69 5.36 10.13
CA ASP A 30 -2.14 5.26 10.32
C ASP A 30 -2.69 3.90 9.86
N ARG A 31 -1.88 3.11 9.16
CA ARG A 31 -2.26 1.86 8.48
C ARG A 31 -3.50 2.02 7.60
N SER A 32 -3.65 3.20 6.99
CA SER A 32 -4.76 3.53 6.10
C SER A 32 -4.33 3.44 4.65
N PHE A 33 -5.31 3.19 3.77
CA PHE A 33 -5.09 3.09 2.33
C PHE A 33 -6.15 3.92 1.62
N THR A 34 -5.72 4.82 0.75
CA THR A 34 -6.60 5.67 -0.06
C THR A 34 -6.30 5.48 -1.54
N ILE A 35 -7.31 5.63 -2.39
CA ILE A 35 -7.12 5.62 -3.85
C ILE A 35 -6.97 7.05 -4.32
N ILE A 36 -5.98 7.30 -5.17
CA ILE A 36 -5.66 8.62 -5.69
C ILE A 36 -5.24 8.55 -7.16
N LYS A 37 -5.54 9.57 -7.96
CA LYS A 37 -5.02 9.67 -9.33
C LYS A 37 -3.63 10.28 -9.34
N ARG A 38 -2.93 10.12 -10.47
CA ARG A 38 -1.57 10.64 -10.67
C ARG A 38 -1.41 12.12 -10.31
N GLU A 39 -2.37 12.96 -10.71
CA GLU A 39 -2.31 14.42 -10.56
C GLU A 39 -3.00 14.94 -9.31
N ASP A 40 -3.67 14.06 -8.56
CA ASP A 40 -4.30 14.41 -7.29
C ASP A 40 -3.24 14.45 -6.18
N SER A 41 -3.47 15.23 -5.13
CA SER A 41 -2.53 15.31 -4.00
C SER A 41 -3.18 15.03 -2.65
N ILE A 42 -2.40 14.43 -1.74
CA ILE A 42 -2.80 14.12 -0.36
C ILE A 42 -2.29 15.23 0.56
N PRO A 43 -3.16 15.84 1.39
CA PRO A 43 -2.70 16.79 2.40
C PRO A 43 -1.93 16.07 3.50
N VAL A 44 -0.78 16.61 3.88
CA VAL A 44 0.05 16.13 4.99
C VAL A 44 0.27 17.27 5.96
N THR A 45 0.03 17.01 7.24
CA THR A 45 0.29 17.96 8.33
C THR A 45 1.30 17.34 9.27
N LEU A 46 2.42 18.03 9.50
CA LEU A 46 3.51 17.60 10.37
C LEU A 46 3.73 18.61 11.49
N THR A 47 4.06 18.15 12.68
CA THR A 47 4.57 19.00 13.76
C THR A 47 6.10 18.98 13.80
N GLU A 48 6.72 19.81 14.64
CA GLU A 48 8.18 19.78 14.80
C GLU A 48 8.67 18.37 15.19
N LYS A 49 9.63 17.86 14.42
CA LYS A 49 10.23 16.52 14.54
C LYS A 49 9.31 15.35 14.14
N ASP A 50 8.15 15.62 13.53
CA ASP A 50 7.33 14.58 12.88
C ASP A 50 7.82 14.24 11.48
N TYR A 51 7.37 13.07 11.01
CA TYR A 51 7.56 12.61 9.65
C TYR A 51 6.34 11.79 9.22
N ALA A 52 6.03 11.85 7.93
CA ALA A 52 5.02 11.00 7.29
C ALA A 52 5.71 10.04 6.34
N LEU A 53 5.22 8.80 6.30
CA LEU A 53 5.65 7.80 5.33
C LEU A 53 4.42 7.32 4.56
N ILE A 54 4.40 7.66 3.27
CA ILE A 54 3.33 7.29 2.34
C ILE A 54 3.95 6.50 1.19
N LEU A 55 3.40 5.31 0.93
CA LEU A 55 3.78 4.48 -0.22
C LEU A 55 2.74 4.64 -1.31
N PHE A 56 3.13 5.16 -2.47
CA PHE A 56 2.29 5.18 -3.67
C PHE A 56 2.50 3.90 -4.49
N LEU A 57 1.45 3.12 -4.61
CA LEU A 57 1.44 1.79 -5.21
C LEU A 57 0.63 1.83 -6.51
N PRO A 58 1.24 1.64 -7.69
CA PRO A 58 0.51 1.62 -8.95
C PRO A 58 -0.58 0.55 -8.92
N MET A 59 -1.82 0.94 -9.17
CA MET A 59 -2.94 0.00 -9.20
C MET A 59 -3.08 -0.62 -10.58
N LYS A 60 -3.27 -1.94 -10.61
CA LYS A 60 -3.57 -2.73 -11.81
C LYS A 60 -4.84 -3.55 -11.58
N LYS A 61 -5.35 -4.21 -12.62
CA LYS A 61 -6.46 -5.16 -12.47
C LYS A 61 -6.09 -6.25 -11.45
N GLY A 62 -6.99 -6.51 -10.51
CA GLY A 62 -6.81 -7.55 -9.49
C GLY A 62 -6.37 -7.00 -8.14
N VAL A 63 -5.38 -7.65 -7.53
CA VAL A 63 -4.86 -7.32 -6.21
C VAL A 63 -3.73 -6.29 -6.33
N THR A 64 -3.79 -5.22 -5.54
CA THR A 64 -2.68 -4.28 -5.35
C THR A 64 -1.94 -4.65 -4.08
N PRO A 65 -0.75 -5.25 -4.16
CA PRO A 65 0.01 -5.62 -2.97
C PRO A 65 0.67 -4.39 -2.33
N ILE A 66 0.53 -4.27 -1.01
CA ILE A 66 1.23 -3.26 -0.22
C ILE A 66 2.58 -3.82 0.25
N GLY A 67 2.63 -5.13 0.51
CA GLY A 67 3.81 -5.83 0.99
C GLY A 67 3.76 -6.10 2.50
N LEU A 68 4.92 -6.21 3.13
CA LEU A 68 5.02 -6.47 4.56
C LEU A 68 4.90 -5.17 5.36
N ILE A 69 3.72 -4.90 5.93
CA ILE A 69 3.41 -3.64 6.61
C ILE A 69 4.05 -3.51 8.00
N ASN A 70 4.75 -4.54 8.47
CA ASN A 70 5.64 -4.46 9.62
C ASN A 70 7.04 -3.93 9.26
N LYS A 71 7.24 -3.44 8.03
CA LYS A 71 8.51 -2.88 7.52
C LYS A 71 8.27 -1.55 6.82
N TYR A 72 9.17 -0.59 7.00
CA TYR A 72 9.06 0.71 6.31
C TYR A 72 9.05 0.58 4.78
N MET A 73 9.89 -0.29 4.22
CA MET A 73 9.94 -0.60 2.79
C MET A 73 9.05 -1.80 2.46
N SER A 74 7.74 -1.70 2.73
CA SER A 74 6.78 -2.81 2.64
C SER A 74 6.88 -3.61 1.34
N ALA A 75 6.92 -2.90 0.20
CA ALA A 75 6.93 -3.50 -1.13
C ALA A 75 8.23 -4.25 -1.46
N HIS A 76 9.35 -3.92 -0.80
CA HIS A 76 10.65 -4.58 -1.07
C HIS A 76 10.66 -6.06 -0.65
N ALA A 77 9.78 -6.45 0.27
CA ALA A 77 9.62 -7.84 0.65
C ALA A 77 8.97 -8.71 -0.44
N ILE A 78 8.40 -8.12 -1.50
CA ILE A 78 7.75 -8.85 -2.59
C ILE A 78 8.82 -9.33 -3.57
N LYS A 79 9.03 -10.64 -3.63
CA LYS A 79 9.95 -11.29 -4.56
C LYS A 79 9.37 -11.38 -5.97
N SER A 80 8.09 -11.75 -6.08
CA SER A 80 7.41 -11.87 -7.36
C SER A 80 5.89 -11.76 -7.21
N ILE A 81 5.24 -11.30 -8.29
CA ILE A 81 3.79 -11.24 -8.42
C ILE A 81 3.43 -11.95 -9.73
N ALA A 82 2.60 -12.97 -9.65
CA ALA A 82 2.01 -13.64 -10.80
C ALA A 82 0.49 -13.44 -10.76
N SER A 83 -0.04 -12.67 -11.70
CA SER A 83 -1.46 -12.35 -11.79
C SER A 83 -2.09 -13.09 -12.96
N GLY A 84 -3.14 -13.85 -12.70
CA GLY A 84 -4.07 -14.38 -13.70
C GLY A 84 -5.45 -13.74 -13.55
N ASP A 85 -6.42 -14.21 -14.34
CA ASP A 85 -7.77 -13.65 -14.32
C ASP A 85 -8.54 -13.92 -13.02
N THR A 86 -8.28 -15.07 -12.38
CA THR A 86 -9.03 -15.54 -11.20
C THR A 86 -8.20 -15.55 -9.91
N GLN A 87 -6.87 -15.46 -10.01
CA GLN A 87 -5.97 -15.54 -8.87
C GLN A 87 -4.76 -14.63 -9.02
N THR A 88 -4.22 -14.19 -7.88
CA THR A 88 -2.92 -13.52 -7.80
C THR A 88 -2.07 -14.26 -6.79
N VAL A 89 -0.89 -14.70 -7.22
CA VAL A 89 0.10 -15.37 -6.38
C VAL A 89 1.23 -14.40 -6.10
N ILE A 90 1.57 -14.25 -4.83
CA ILE A 90 2.57 -13.29 -4.36
C ILE A 90 3.59 -14.07 -3.55
N THR A 91 4.85 -14.01 -3.98
CA THR A 91 5.96 -14.63 -3.25
C THR A 91 6.69 -13.55 -2.48
N LEU A 92 6.94 -13.79 -1.20
CA LEU A 92 7.69 -12.88 -0.35
C LEU A 92 9.10 -13.42 -0.11
N VAL A 93 10.06 -12.52 0.08
CA VAL A 93 11.45 -12.86 0.46
C VAL A 93 11.50 -13.39 1.89
N GLU A 94 10.54 -13.01 2.73
CA GLU A 94 10.50 -13.31 4.15
C GLU A 94 9.07 -13.29 4.70
N GLY A 95 8.90 -13.68 5.97
CA GLY A 95 7.60 -13.68 6.66
C GLY A 95 7.26 -12.35 7.34
N GLY A 96 5.97 -12.13 7.59
CA GLY A 96 5.46 -10.95 8.31
C GLY A 96 3.97 -10.75 8.12
N ILE A 97 3.51 -9.52 8.39
CA ILE A 97 2.12 -9.11 8.16
C ILE A 97 2.01 -8.60 6.74
N PHE A 98 1.50 -9.44 5.84
CA PHE A 98 1.27 -9.06 4.46
C PHE A 98 -0.07 -8.34 4.31
N ALA A 99 -0.07 -7.16 3.66
CA ALA A 99 -1.27 -6.44 3.33
C ALA A 99 -1.40 -6.24 1.82
N PHE A 100 -2.65 -6.16 1.38
CA PHE A 100 -3.02 -5.87 0.00
C PHE A 100 -4.34 -5.13 -0.03
N TYR A 101 -4.59 -4.46 -1.14
CA TYR A 101 -5.88 -3.86 -1.46
C TYR A 101 -6.53 -4.63 -2.61
N LYS A 102 -7.82 -4.89 -2.47
CA LYS A 102 -8.71 -5.34 -3.56
C LYS A 102 -10.09 -4.70 -3.32
N PRO A 103 -10.75 -4.11 -4.34
CA PRO A 103 -12.07 -3.50 -4.16
C PRO A 103 -13.13 -4.49 -3.66
N GLU A 104 -13.09 -5.70 -4.20
CA GLU A 104 -13.96 -6.80 -3.84
C GLU A 104 -13.25 -7.74 -2.87
N THR A 105 -13.95 -8.20 -1.84
CA THR A 105 -13.41 -9.22 -0.94
C THR A 105 -13.04 -10.48 -1.73
N PRO A 106 -11.80 -10.98 -1.62
CA PRO A 106 -11.42 -12.21 -2.30
C PRO A 106 -12.21 -13.41 -1.75
N HIS A 107 -12.60 -14.32 -2.63
CA HIS A 107 -13.34 -15.52 -2.25
C HIS A 107 -12.51 -16.47 -1.37
N ARG A 108 -11.18 -16.47 -1.58
CA ARG A 108 -10.25 -17.33 -0.85
C ARG A 108 -8.89 -16.67 -0.71
N VAL A 109 -8.27 -16.83 0.46
CA VAL A 109 -6.87 -16.43 0.72
C VAL A 109 -6.13 -17.61 1.32
N ILE A 110 -5.01 -17.98 0.71
CA ILE A 110 -4.13 -19.04 1.20
C ILE A 110 -2.76 -18.43 1.49
N ALA A 111 -2.26 -18.62 2.71
CA ALA A 111 -0.92 -18.20 3.10
C ALA A 111 -0.12 -19.43 3.54
N ASN A 112 0.98 -19.72 2.85
CA ASN A 112 1.85 -20.87 3.13
C ASN A 112 1.07 -22.19 3.30
N GLY A 113 0.14 -22.47 2.37
CA GLY A 113 -0.70 -23.67 2.38
C GLY A 113 -1.88 -23.65 3.36
N ASN A 114 -2.01 -22.62 4.20
CA ASN A 114 -3.08 -22.52 5.19
C ASN A 114 -4.17 -21.55 4.71
N ASP A 115 -5.44 -21.92 4.87
CA ASP A 115 -6.56 -21.04 4.57
C ASP A 115 -6.62 -19.89 5.59
N ARG A 116 -6.63 -18.65 5.10
CA ARG A 116 -6.68 -17.41 5.86
C ARG A 116 -7.83 -16.50 5.40
N THR A 117 -8.81 -17.05 4.69
CA THR A 117 -9.90 -16.26 4.10
C THR A 117 -10.67 -15.47 5.15
N TYR A 118 -10.86 -16.04 6.35
CA TYR A 118 -11.51 -15.38 7.48
C TYR A 118 -10.84 -14.07 7.94
N MET A 119 -9.56 -13.83 7.60
CA MET A 119 -8.84 -12.62 8.00
C MET A 119 -9.21 -11.39 7.15
N VAL A 120 -9.87 -11.59 6.01
CA VAL A 120 -10.18 -10.52 5.05
C VAL A 120 -11.67 -10.41 4.71
N GLN A 121 -12.48 -11.30 5.28
CA GLN A 121 -13.94 -11.19 5.24
C GLN A 121 -14.38 -10.13 6.25
N LYS A 122 -15.30 -9.26 5.83
CA LYS A 122 -15.95 -8.27 6.71
C LYS A 122 -17.03 -8.92 7.55
#